data_AF-A0A0A2AYR0-F1
#
_entry.id   AF-A0A0A2AYR0-F1
#
_cell.length_a   1.000
_cell.length_b   1.000
_cell.length_c   1.000
_cell.angle_alpha   90.00
_cell.angle_beta   90.00
_cell.angle_gamma   90.00
#
_symmetry.space_group_name_H-M   'P 1'
#
loop_
_entity.id
_entity.type
_entity.pdbx_description
1 polymer ?
#
loop_
_entity_poly.entity_id
_entity_poly.type
_entity_poly.pdbx_seq_one_letter_code
_entity_poly.pdbx_strand_id
1 'polypeptide(L)'
;MNSKLEKKENNLEKSFFSIFITTFTTIFIAELGDKTQIATLMLSAESGKPIIVFLGSSLALISSSIVGVLIGKWVSKKISPNKFALSTGALMILISIFLAYETLKNYL
;
A
#
# COMPACT_ATOMS: atom_id res chain seq x y z
N MET A 1 -40.06 -9.99 -13.84
CA MET A 1 -39.32 -9.56 -12.63
C MET A 1 -37.78 -9.66 -12.78
N ASN A 2 -37.24 -10.24 -13.87
CA ASN A 2 -35.77 -10.47 -14.02
C ASN A 2 -34.95 -9.30 -14.59
N SER A 3 -35.51 -8.44 -15.45
CA SER A 3 -34.70 -7.41 -16.16
C SER A 3 -34.12 -6.30 -15.28
N LYS A 4 -34.73 -6.00 -14.12
CA LYS A 4 -34.18 -5.03 -13.15
C LYS A 4 -33.08 -5.62 -12.27
N LEU A 5 -33.13 -6.93 -11.99
CA LEU A 5 -32.10 -7.63 -11.20
C LEU A 5 -30.83 -7.80 -12.03
N GLU A 6 -30.99 -8.24 -13.28
CA GLU A 6 -29.90 -8.42 -14.24
C GLU A 6 -29.18 -7.09 -14.58
N LYS A 7 -29.93 -5.98 -14.69
CA LYS A 7 -29.34 -4.65 -14.89
C LYS A 7 -28.63 -4.13 -13.63
N LYS A 8 -29.04 -4.54 -12.43
CA LYS A 8 -28.41 -4.13 -11.16
C LYS A 8 -27.12 -4.93 -10.90
N GLU A 9 -27.13 -6.24 -11.15
CA GLU A 9 -25.93 -7.08 -11.11
C GLU A 9 -24.86 -6.58 -12.09
N ASN A 10 -25.23 -6.33 -13.35
CA ASN A 10 -24.30 -5.81 -14.35
C ASN A 10 -23.67 -4.44 -13.96
N ASN A 11 -24.43 -3.56 -13.31
CA ASN A 11 -23.88 -2.27 -12.84
C ASN A 11 -22.99 -2.43 -11.59
N LEU A 12 -23.32 -3.37 -10.70
CA LEU A 12 -22.50 -3.69 -9.53
C LEU A 12 -21.16 -4.30 -9.96
N GLU A 13 -21.17 -5.31 -10.82
CA GLU A 13 -19.93 -5.91 -11.35
C GLU A 13 -19.05 -4.89 -12.06
N LYS A 14 -19.65 -4.03 -12.91
CA LYS A 14 -18.90 -2.97 -13.61
C LYS A 14 -18.28 -1.97 -12.63
N SER A 15 -18.95 -1.67 -11.50
CA SER A 15 -18.41 -0.81 -10.44
C SER A 15 -17.26 -1.47 -9.68
N PHE A 16 -17.39 -2.76 -9.31
CA PHE A 16 -16.32 -3.50 -8.64
C PHE A 16 -15.08 -3.62 -9.51
N PHE A 17 -15.23 -3.98 -10.78
CA PHE A 17 -14.11 -4.11 -11.70
C PHE A 17 -13.41 -2.76 -11.91
N SER A 18 -14.17 -1.66 -12.02
CA SER A 18 -13.60 -0.31 -12.13
C SER A 18 -12.81 0.08 -10.87
N ILE A 19 -13.34 -0.16 -9.68
CA ILE A 19 -12.66 0.11 -8.41
C ILE A 19 -11.40 -0.75 -8.28
N PHE A 20 -11.47 -2.03 -8.65
CA PHE A 20 -10.34 -2.94 -8.62
C PHE A 20 -9.20 -2.46 -9.54
N ILE A 21 -9.49 -2.20 -10.82
CA ILE A 21 -8.47 -1.77 -11.79
C ILE A 21 -7.86 -0.43 -11.41
N THR A 22 -8.67 0.54 -10.97
CA THR A 22 -8.17 1.87 -10.57
C THR A 22 -7.30 1.78 -9.32
N THR A 23 -7.73 1.04 -8.30
CA THR A 23 -6.96 0.87 -7.06
C THR A 23 -5.68 0.09 -7.32
N PHE A 24 -5.77 -1.02 -8.07
CA PHE A 24 -4.61 -1.84 -8.43
C PHE A 24 -3.59 -1.02 -9.21
N THR A 25 -4.00 -0.33 -10.27
CA THR A 25 -3.08 0.45 -11.10
C THR A 25 -2.43 1.59 -10.30
N THR A 26 -3.22 2.29 -9.48
CA THR A 26 -2.71 3.38 -8.64
C THR A 26 -1.65 2.89 -7.66
N ILE A 27 -1.94 1.80 -6.92
CA ILE A 27 -0.99 1.24 -5.96
C ILE A 27 0.21 0.62 -6.67
N PHE A 28 -0.01 -0.11 -7.76
CA PHE A 28 1.06 -0.73 -8.53
C PHE A 28 2.09 0.29 -9.03
N ILE A 29 1.63 1.42 -9.58
CA ILE A 29 2.52 2.50 -10.00
C ILE A 29 3.19 3.17 -8.79
N ALA A 30 2.45 3.40 -7.69
CA ALA A 30 2.99 4.03 -6.49
C ALA A 30 4.09 3.20 -5.80
N GLU A 31 3.98 1.87 -5.85
CA GLU A 31 4.91 0.93 -5.22
C GLU A 31 6.04 0.47 -6.17
N LEU A 32 5.99 0.83 -7.45
CA LEU A 32 6.95 0.35 -8.44
C LEU A 32 8.37 0.85 -8.13
N GLY A 33 9.31 -0.07 -7.93
CA GLY A 33 10.69 0.27 -7.61
C GLY A 33 10.92 0.68 -6.15
N ASP A 34 9.99 0.38 -5.24
CA ASP A 34 10.23 0.56 -3.81
C ASP A 34 11.40 -0.30 -3.30
N LYS A 35 12.02 0.14 -2.20
CA LYS A 35 13.14 -0.55 -1.53
C LYS A 35 12.77 -1.99 -1.16
N THR A 36 11.52 -2.26 -0.82
CA THR A 36 11.05 -3.63 -0.53
C THR A 36 11.12 -4.54 -1.76
N GLN A 37 10.91 -4.02 -2.98
CA GLN A 37 11.05 -4.79 -4.22
C GLN A 37 12.51 -5.13 -4.51
N ILE A 38 13.42 -4.18 -4.30
CA ILE A 38 14.87 -4.45 -4.45
C ILE A 38 15.33 -5.48 -3.42
N ALA A 39 14.91 -5.35 -2.15
CA ALA A 39 15.25 -6.31 -1.10
C ALA A 39 14.72 -7.73 -1.40
N THR A 40 13.50 -7.85 -1.92
CA THR A 40 12.92 -9.15 -2.30
C THR A 40 13.59 -9.75 -3.53
N LEU A 41 13.98 -8.94 -4.52
CA LEU A 41 14.80 -9.38 -5.65
C LEU A 41 16.18 -9.88 -5.20
N MET A 42 16.85 -9.15 -4.31
CA MET A 42 18.14 -9.58 -3.74
C MET A 42 18.00 -10.89 -2.96
N LEU A 43 16.98 -11.00 -2.12
CA LEU A 43 16.71 -12.23 -1.35
C LEU A 43 16.39 -13.42 -2.26
N SER A 44 15.66 -13.19 -3.35
CA SER A 44 15.38 -14.20 -4.38
C SER A 44 16.66 -14.67 -5.08
N ALA A 45 17.54 -13.72 -5.43
CA ALA A 45 18.82 -14.00 -6.06
C ALA A 45 19.78 -14.77 -5.12
N GLU A 46 19.84 -14.41 -3.84
CA GLU A 46 20.72 -15.03 -2.85
C GLU A 46 20.24 -16.44 -2.44
N SER A 47 18.93 -16.61 -2.23
CA SER A 47 18.37 -17.87 -1.76
C SER A 47 18.28 -18.96 -2.83
N GLY A 48 18.34 -18.59 -4.12
CA GLY A 48 18.11 -19.49 -5.25
C GLY A 48 16.70 -20.10 -5.29
N LYS A 49 15.76 -19.58 -4.48
CA LYS A 49 14.42 -20.15 -4.26
C LYS A 49 13.33 -19.09 -4.55
N PRO A 50 13.16 -18.70 -5.83
CA PRO A 50 12.31 -17.57 -6.19
C PRO A 50 10.83 -17.75 -5.81
N ILE A 51 10.29 -18.97 -5.89
CA ILE A 51 8.90 -19.25 -5.53
C ILE A 51 8.65 -19.03 -4.03
N ILE A 52 9.57 -19.47 -3.17
CA ILE A 52 9.42 -19.36 -1.72
C ILE A 52 9.51 -17.89 -1.30
N VAL A 53 10.46 -17.16 -1.87
CA VAL A 53 10.60 -15.72 -1.63
C VAL A 53 9.36 -14.97 -2.10
N PHE A 54 8.84 -15.28 -3.29
CA PHE A 54 7.61 -14.70 -3.81
C PHE A 54 6.41 -14.93 -2.90
N LEU A 55 6.21 -16.16 -2.41
CA LEU A 55 5.11 -16.47 -1.50
C LEU A 55 5.27 -15.76 -0.16
N GLY A 56 6.49 -15.75 0.40
CA GLY A 56 6.78 -15.07 1.66
C GLY A 56 6.59 -13.56 1.58
N SER A 57 7.12 -12.91 0.53
CA SER A 57 6.98 -11.47 0.33
C SER A 57 5.53 -11.07 0.03
N SER A 58 4.82 -11.86 -0.78
CA SER A 58 3.41 -11.62 -1.08
C SER A 58 2.55 -11.73 0.19
N LEU A 59 2.78 -12.75 1.02
CA LEU A 59 2.07 -12.93 2.27
C LEU A 59 2.36 -11.79 3.25
N ALA A 60 3.61 -11.36 3.35
CA ALA A 60 4.02 -10.23 4.17
C ALA A 60 3.33 -8.92 3.72
N LEU A 61 3.31 -8.66 2.41
CA LEU A 61 2.65 -7.50 1.83
C LEU A 61 1.14 -7.51 2.11
N ILE A 62 0.46 -8.61 1.81
CA ILE A 62 -0.99 -8.76 2.04
C ILE A 62 -1.31 -8.56 3.53
N SER A 63 -0.53 -9.18 4.42
CA SER A 63 -0.72 -9.06 5.87
C SER A 63 -0.54 -7.61 6.33
N SER A 64 0.51 -6.94 5.86
CA SER A 64 0.77 -5.53 6.16
C SER A 64 -0.36 -4.62 5.67
N SER A 65 -0.84 -4.83 4.43
CA SER A 65 -1.96 -4.08 3.87
C SER A 65 -3.25 -4.28 4.66
N ILE A 66 -3.57 -5.51 5.09
CA ILE A 66 -4.75 -5.79 5.92
C ILE A 66 -4.67 -5.00 7.24
N VAL A 67 -3.53 -5.06 7.92
CA VAL A 67 -3.31 -4.32 9.17
C VAL A 67 -3.46 -2.81 8.93
N GLY A 68 -2.84 -2.28 7.88
CA GLY A 68 -2.94 -0.87 7.50
C GLY A 68 -4.37 -0.42 7.24
N VAL A 69 -5.16 -1.21 6.50
CA VAL A 69 -6.57 -0.91 6.21
C VAL A 69 -7.44 -0.98 7.47
N LEU A 70 -7.22 -1.96 8.35
CA LEU A 70 -7.97 -2.08 9.60
C LEU A 70 -7.71 -0.90 10.54
N ILE A 71 -6.44 -0.53 10.72
CA ILE A 71 -6.04 0.64 11.52
C ILE A 71 -6.57 1.91 10.87
N GLY A 72 -6.38 2.09 9.56
CA GLY A 72 -6.86 3.25 8.81
C GLY A 72 -8.38 3.44 8.92
N LYS A 73 -9.15 2.34 8.83
CA LYS A 73 -10.60 2.33 9.01
C LYS A 73 -11.02 2.68 10.45
N TRP A 74 -10.24 2.29 11.45
CA TRP A 74 -10.50 2.66 12.84
C TRP A 74 -10.21 4.14 13.09
N VAL A 75 -9.10 4.65 12.56
CA VAL A 75 -8.69 6.05 12.68
C VAL A 75 -9.67 6.98 11.94
N SER A 76 -10.11 6.62 10.73
CA SER A 76 -11.01 7.44 9.92
C SER A 76 -12.39 7.65 10.55
N LYS A 77 -12.80 6.79 11.49
CA LYS A 77 -14.03 6.98 12.29
C LYS A 77 -13.89 8.04 13.38
N LYS A 78 -12.66 8.32 13.84
CA LYS A 78 -12.40 9.24 14.97
C LYS A 78 -11.84 10.59 14.55
N ILE A 79 -11.14 10.66 13.40
CA ILE A 79 -10.39 11.84 12.97
C ILE A 79 -10.86 12.26 11.58
N SER A 80 -11.06 13.57 11.38
CA SER A 80 -11.44 14.09 10.06
C SER A 80 -10.32 13.92 9.03
N PRO A 81 -10.64 13.62 7.75
CA PRO A 81 -9.63 13.35 6.71
C PRO A 81 -8.57 14.43 6.58
N ASN A 82 -8.97 15.71 6.68
CA ASN A 82 -8.05 16.85 6.54
C ASN A 82 -7.02 16.92 7.68
N LYS A 83 -7.46 16.64 8.92
CA LYS A 83 -6.54 16.63 10.08
C LYS A 83 -5.58 15.45 10.01
N PHE A 84 -6.06 14.30 9.54
CA PHE A 84 -5.24 13.11 9.35
C PHE A 84 -4.16 13.35 8.29
N ALA A 85 -4.53 13.89 7.12
CA ALA A 85 -3.59 14.20 6.04
C ALA A 85 -2.53 15.23 6.45
N LEU A 86 -2.92 16.29 7.17
CA LEU A 86 -1.98 17.28 7.68
C LEU A 86 -0.99 16.66 8.69
N SER A 87 -1.49 15.80 9.57
CA SER A 87 -0.67 15.13 10.58
C SER A 87 0.34 14.17 9.95
N THR A 88 -0.06 13.37 8.96
CA THR A 88 0.85 12.43 8.28
C THR A 88 1.90 13.18 7.47
N GLY A 89 1.53 14.25 6.76
CA GLY A 89 2.48 15.11 6.05
C GLY A 89 3.51 15.76 6.98
N ALA A 90 3.07 16.34 8.10
CA ALA A 90 3.97 16.93 9.09
C ALA A 90 4.93 15.89 9.68
N LEU A 91 4.43 14.69 10.01
CA LEU A 91 5.25 13.58 10.50
C LEU A 91 6.31 13.16 9.47
N MET A 92 5.95 13.05 8.19
CA MET A 92 6.91 12.70 7.13
C MET A 92 8.02 13.74 6.97
N ILE A 93 7.69 15.04 7.06
CA ILE A 93 8.69 16.11 7.00
C ILE A 93 9.63 16.02 8.19
N LEU A 94 9.10 15.82 9.41
CA LEU A 94 9.90 15.67 10.62
C LEU A 94 10.86 14.48 10.53
N ILE A 95 10.36 13.32 10.11
CA ILE A 95 11.19 12.12 9.92
C ILE A 95 12.26 12.36 8.86
N SER A 96 11.91 13.04 7.76
CA SER A 96 12.87 13.35 6.69
C SER A 96 13.99 14.27 7.16
N ILE A 97 13.67 15.33 7.91
CA ILE A 97 14.67 16.24 8.48
C ILE A 97 15.56 15.51 9.49
N PHE A 98 14.96 14.67 10.33
CA PHE A 98 15.69 13.87 11.32
C PHE A 98 16.70 12.93 10.64
N LEU A 99 16.27 12.14 9.64
CA LEU A 99 17.15 11.26 8.88
C LEU A 99 18.25 12.03 8.14
N ALA A 100 17.92 13.20 7.57
CA ALA A 100 18.90 14.02 6.88
C ALA A 100 19.98 14.55 7.84
N TYR A 101 19.57 15.00 9.03
CA TYR A 101 20.50 15.45 10.07
C TYR A 101 21.40 14.31 10.57
N GLU A 102 20.83 13.14 10.83
CA GLU A 102 21.58 11.96 11.27
C GLU A 102 22.58 11.51 10.21
N THR A 103 22.17 11.49 8.93
CA THR A 103 23.05 11.13 7.80
C THR A 103 24.20 12.13 7.66
N LEU A 104 23.92 13.43 7.78
CA LEU A 104 24.93 14.48 7.68
C LEU A 104 25.93 14.43 8.83
N LYS A 105 25.44 14.24 10.07
CA LYS A 105 26.28 14.10 11.27
C LYS A 105 27.14 12.84 11.23
N ASN A 106 26.65 11.75 10.65
CA ASN A 106 27.41 10.51 10.58
C ASN A 106 28.52 10.54 9.50
N TYR A 107 28.47 11.51 8.58
CA TYR A 107 29.44 11.67 7.49
C TYR A 107 30.45 12.82 7.70
N LEU A 108 30.19 13.72 8.64
CA LEU A 108 31.09 14.82 9.08
C LEU A 108 31.78 14.47 10.40
#